data_AF-A0A0G0FQX4-F1
#
_entry.id   AF-A0A0G0FQX4-F1
#
_cell.length_a   1.000
_cell.length_b   1.000
_cell.length_c   1.000
_cell.angle_alpha   90.00
_cell.angle_beta   90.00
_cell.angle_gamma   90.00
#
_symmetry.space_group_name_H-M   'P 1'
#
loop_
_entity.id
_entity.type
_entity.pdbx_description
1 polymer ?
#
loop_
_entity_poly.entity_id
_entity_poly.type
_entity_poly.pdbx_seq_one_letter_code
_entity_poly.pdbx_strand_id
1 'polypeptide(L)'
;MEEDKKIPLPATILIMLYIGLLDLVGILLVFVGLDDFLILDILTFPVTQFYFRIKGVAANADLAASILELIPYVGALPIKSIGVALTIYLANRQKIVPPVGETA
;
A
#
# COMPACT_ATOMS: atom_id res chain seq x y z
N MET A 1 12.17 -20.40 -12.98
CA MET A 1 10.78 -20.38 -12.50
C MET A 1 10.46 -18.92 -12.23
N GLU A 2 9.79 -18.25 -13.17
CA GLU A 2 9.17 -16.96 -12.83
C GLU A 2 8.08 -17.29 -11.81
N GLU A 3 8.26 -16.88 -10.56
CA GLU A 3 7.17 -16.89 -9.58
C GLU A 3 6.00 -16.15 -10.23
N ASP A 4 4.84 -16.80 -10.29
CA ASP A 4 3.60 -16.21 -10.80
C ASP A 4 3.13 -15.14 -9.80
N LYS A 5 3.72 -13.95 -9.89
CA LYS A 5 3.51 -12.84 -8.96
C LYS A 5 2.22 -12.13 -9.32
N LYS A 6 1.29 -12.05 -8.36
CA LYS A 6 0.05 -11.27 -8.49
C LYS A 6 0.33 -9.79 -8.83
N ILE A 7 1.41 -9.24 -8.30
CA ILE A 7 1.87 -7.89 -8.60
C ILE A 7 3.30 -7.95 -9.17
N PRO A 8 3.49 -7.64 -10.46
CA PRO A 8 4.79 -7.72 -11.10
C PRO A 8 5.70 -6.57 -10.66
N LEU A 9 7.01 -6.79 -10.75
CA LEU A 9 8.03 -5.86 -10.27
C LEU A 9 7.89 -4.42 -10.83
N PRO A 10 7.63 -4.19 -12.13
CA PRO A 10 7.44 -2.82 -12.64
C PRO A 10 6.27 -2.10 -11.97
N ALA A 11 5.17 -2.82 -11.71
CA ALA A 11 4.01 -2.25 -11.03
C ALA A 11 4.31 -1.94 -9.55
N THR A 12 5.11 -2.79 -8.88
CA THR A 12 5.61 -2.50 -7.53
C THR A 12 6.46 -1.24 -7.50
N ILE A 13 7.40 -1.08 -8.44
CA ILE A 13 8.27 0.10 -8.50
C ILE A 13 7.44 1.38 -8.68
N LEU A 14 6.49 1.37 -9.61
CA LEU A 14 5.64 2.54 -9.89
C LEU A 14 4.81 2.94 -8.66
N ILE A 15 4.16 1.99 -7.99
CA ILE A 15 3.33 2.33 -6.83
C ILE A 15 4.17 2.76 -5.63
N MET A 16 5.35 2.15 -5.42
CA MET A 16 6.26 2.56 -4.35
C MET A 16 6.86 3.95 -4.60
N LEU A 17 7.15 4.32 -5.85
CA LEU A 17 7.58 5.68 -6.19
C LEU A 17 6.48 6.70 -5.92
N TYR A 18 5.25 6.40 -6.32
CA TYR A 18 4.10 7.28 -6.06
C TYR A 18 3.88 7.50 -4.56
N ILE A 19 3.82 6.42 -3.77
CA ILE A 19 3.57 6.50 -2.32
C ILE A 19 4.76 7.11 -1.58
N GLY A 20 5.99 6.74 -1.94
CA GLY A 20 7.19 7.31 -1.32
C GLY A 20 7.34 8.81 -1.55
N LEU A 21 6.90 9.31 -2.71
CA LEU A 21 6.83 10.77 -2.96
C LEU A 21 5.79 11.45 -2.07
N LEU A 22 4.64 10.81 -1.84
CA LEU A 22 3.61 11.36 -0.96
C LEU A 22 4.03 11.37 0.51
N ASP A 23 4.72 10.32 0.97
CA ASP A 23 5.30 10.29 2.33
C ASP A 23 6.35 11.40 2.49
N LEU A 24 7.20 11.63 1.47
CA LEU A 24 8.17 12.73 1.50
C LEU A 24 7.49 14.10 1.59
N VAL A 25 6.42 14.31 0.81
CA VAL A 25 5.62 15.54 0.86
C VAL A 25 4.98 15.70 2.25
N GLY A 26 4.39 14.63 2.80
CA GLY A 26 3.82 14.62 4.15
C GLY A 26 4.84 15.01 5.22
N ILE A 27 6.03 14.40 5.20
CA ILE A 27 7.12 14.75 6.11
C ILE A 27 7.51 16.23 5.99
N LEU A 28 7.62 16.77 4.76
CA LEU A 28 7.95 18.18 4.56
C LEU A 28 6.87 19.11 5.10
N LEU A 29 5.59 18.78 4.92
CA LEU A 29 4.47 19.58 5.43
C LEU A 29 4.45 19.63 6.96
N VAL A 30 4.77 18.51 7.61
CA VAL A 30 4.94 18.45 9.08
C VAL A 30 5.99 19.45 9.56
N PHE A 31 7.15 19.54 8.90
CA PHE A 31 8.21 20.48 9.29
C PHE A 31 7.86 21.96 9.09
N VAL A 32 6.95 22.26 8.17
CA VAL A 32 6.46 23.64 7.92
C VAL A 32 5.27 23.97 8.83
N GLY A 33 4.85 23.04 9.70
CA GLY A 33 3.68 23.22 10.59
C GLY A 33 2.36 23.26 9.82
N LEU A 34 2.38 22.84 8.56
CA LEU A 34 1.23 22.66 7.68
C LEU A 34 0.70 21.22 7.79
N ASP A 35 0.93 20.53 8.91
CA ASP A 35 0.59 19.11 9.08
C ASP A 35 -0.88 18.87 8.68
N ASP A 36 -1.05 18.31 7.48
CA ASP A 36 -2.20 18.55 6.62
C ASP A 36 -3.32 17.55 6.95
N PHE A 37 -4.15 17.89 7.93
CA PHE A 37 -5.59 17.60 8.07
C PHE A 37 -6.20 16.48 7.20
N LEU A 38 -5.65 15.26 7.22
CA LEU A 38 -6.20 14.11 6.50
C LEU A 38 -6.24 14.27 4.96
N ILE A 39 -5.65 15.33 4.39
CA ILE A 39 -5.76 15.63 2.95
C ILE A 39 -4.95 14.63 2.14
N LEU A 40 -3.69 14.40 2.53
CA LEU A 40 -2.85 13.39 1.89
C LEU A 40 -3.45 11.99 2.06
N ASP A 41 -4.00 11.70 3.24
CA ASP A 41 -4.67 10.42 3.55
C ASP A 41 -5.89 10.16 2.66
N ILE A 42 -6.70 11.21 2.40
CA ILE A 42 -7.86 11.15 1.50
C ILE A 42 -7.44 10.91 0.05
N LEU A 43 -6.27 11.38 -0.36
CA LEU A 43 -5.75 11.17 -1.71
C LEU A 43 -5.08 9.78 -1.86
N THR A 44 -4.36 9.32 -0.85
CA THR A 44 -3.61 8.04 -0.89
C THR A 44 -4.53 6.84 -0.71
N PHE A 45 -5.42 6.87 0.28
CA PHE A 45 -6.27 5.74 0.65
C PHE A 45 -7.11 5.16 -0.51
N PRO A 46 -7.91 5.96 -1.26
CA PRO A 46 -8.72 5.41 -2.34
C PRO A 46 -7.85 4.88 -3.48
N VAL A 47 -6.69 5.50 -3.75
CA VAL A 47 -5.79 5.06 -4.82
C VAL A 47 -5.19 3.70 -4.50
N THR A 48 -4.68 3.48 -3.28
CA THR A 48 -4.09 2.18 -2.91
C THR A 48 -5.14 1.08 -2.78
N GLN A 49 -6.29 1.39 -2.16
CA GLN A 49 -7.37 0.41 -2.02
C GLN A 49 -7.98 0.01 -3.36
N PHE A 50 -8.17 0.96 -4.27
CA PHE A 50 -8.67 0.66 -5.62
C PHE A 50 -7.65 -0.15 -6.43
N TYR A 51 -6.36 0.22 -6.35
CA TYR A 51 -5.28 -0.54 -7.00
C TYR A 51 -5.26 -2.01 -6.55
N PHE A 52 -5.26 -2.27 -5.24
CA PHE A 52 -5.24 -3.64 -4.73
C PHE A 52 -6.51 -4.42 -5.06
N ARG A 53 -7.67 -3.77 -5.06
CA ARG A 53 -8.94 -4.39 -5.51
C ARG A 53 -8.89 -4.81 -6.97
N ILE A 54 -8.38 -3.97 -7.88
CA ILE A 54 -8.20 -4.34 -9.29
C ILE A 54 -7.26 -5.54 -9.43
N LYS A 55 -6.24 -5.63 -8.59
CA LYS A 55 -5.30 -6.75 -8.58
C LYS A 55 -5.81 -8.00 -7.86
N GLY A 56 -7.03 -7.99 -7.31
CA GLY A 56 -7.59 -9.12 -6.57
C GLY A 56 -6.82 -9.44 -5.28
N VAL A 57 -6.17 -8.44 -4.68
CA VAL A 57 -5.34 -8.58 -3.49
C VAL A 57 -6.09 -8.07 -2.27
N ALA A 58 -6.10 -8.87 -1.20
CA ALA A 58 -6.62 -8.44 0.09
C ALA A 58 -5.69 -7.40 0.74
N ALA A 59 -6.11 -6.14 0.75
CA ALA A 59 -5.31 -4.98 1.16
C ALA A 59 -5.34 -4.73 2.69
N ASN A 60 -5.30 -5.79 3.50
CA ASN A 60 -5.50 -5.67 4.95
C ASN A 60 -4.37 -4.90 5.64
N ALA A 61 -3.12 -5.11 5.22
CA ALA A 61 -1.97 -4.38 5.76
C ALA A 61 -1.98 -2.91 5.34
N ASP A 62 -2.35 -2.61 4.09
CA ASP A 62 -2.56 -1.23 3.61
C ASP A 62 -3.71 -0.54 4.36
N LEU A 63 -4.79 -1.25 4.65
CA LEU A 63 -5.93 -0.72 5.41
C LEU A 63 -5.54 -0.42 6.86
N ALA A 64 -4.79 -1.31 7.51
CA ALA A 64 -4.25 -1.06 8.85
C ALA A 64 -3.30 0.13 8.87
N ALA A 65 -2.40 0.24 7.89
CA ALA A 65 -1.52 1.40 7.74
C ALA A 65 -2.32 2.71 7.59
N SER A 66 -3.36 2.69 6.77
CA SER A 66 -4.24 3.86 6.56
C SER A 66 -4.97 4.28 7.84
N ILE A 67 -5.34 3.33 8.70
CA ILE A 67 -5.94 3.64 10.01
C ILE A 67 -4.90 4.27 10.95
N LEU A 68 -3.67 3.77 10.93
CA LEU A 68 -2.58 4.30 11.76
C LEU A 68 -2.19 5.73 11.36
N GLU A 69 -2.32 6.09 10.08
CA GLU A 69 -2.04 7.45 9.61
C GLU A 69 -3.04 8.49 10.12
N LEU A 70 -4.26 8.08 10.49
CA LEU A 70 -5.24 8.98 11.12
C LEU A 70 -4.78 9.51 12.49
N ILE A 71 -3.75 8.90 13.08
CA ILE A 71 -3.21 9.32 14.37
C ILE A 71 -2.17 10.42 14.10
N PRO A 72 -2.39 11.65 14.63
CA PRO A 72 -1.43 12.75 14.48
C PRO A 72 -0.03 12.34 14.94
N TYR A 73 1.01 12.86 14.28
CA TYR A 73 2.43 12.51 14.45
C TYR A 73 2.82 11.07 14.06
N VAL A 74 1.92 10.10 14.16
CA VAL A 74 2.15 8.73 13.69
C VAL A 74 2.02 8.69 12.17
N GLY A 75 1.06 9.41 11.59
CA GLY A 75 0.93 9.60 10.13
C GLY A 75 2.05 10.42 9.48
N ALA A 76 2.89 11.11 10.27
CA ALA A 76 4.09 11.78 9.75
C ALA A 76 5.21 10.80 9.40
N LEU A 77 5.14 9.56 9.87
CA LEU A 77 6.06 8.49 9.51
C LEU A 77 5.63 7.85 8.18
N PRO A 78 6.55 7.20 7.44
CA PRO A 78 6.23 6.56 6.15
C PRO A 78 5.46 5.23 6.33
N ILE A 79 4.35 5.27 7.08
CA ILE A 79 3.55 4.10 7.44
C ILE A 79 2.80 3.58 6.21
N LYS A 80 2.32 4.47 5.33
CA LYS A 80 1.70 4.06 4.06
C LYS A 80 2.64 3.24 3.20
N SER A 81 3.87 3.72 2.99
CA SER A 81 4.88 2.98 2.23
C SER A 81 5.10 1.58 2.79
N ILE A 82 5.16 1.43 4.12
CA ILE A 82 5.32 0.14 4.77
C ILE A 82 4.08 -0.75 4.55
N GLY A 83 2.87 -0.21 4.72
CA GLY A 83 1.61 -0.94 4.52
C GLY A 83 1.45 -1.45 3.09
N VAL A 84 1.77 -0.61 2.10
CA VAL A 84 1.77 -0.96 0.67
C VAL A 84 2.81 -2.02 0.37
N ALA A 85 4.06 -1.84 0.81
CA ALA A 85 5.12 -2.82 0.61
C ALA A 85 4.79 -4.18 1.24
N LEU A 86 4.25 -4.19 2.46
CA LEU A 86 3.84 -5.40 3.15
C LEU A 86 2.69 -6.10 2.43
N THR A 87 1.70 -5.34 1.94
CA THR A 87 0.57 -5.88 1.17
C THR A 87 1.06 -6.54 -0.12
N ILE A 88 1.98 -5.89 -0.86
CA ILE A 88 2.58 -6.44 -2.08
C ILE A 88 3.38 -7.70 -1.77
N TYR A 89 4.18 -7.68 -0.70
CA TYR A 89 4.97 -8.83 -0.27
C TYR A 89 4.09 -10.03 0.08
N LEU A 90 3.03 -9.82 0.87
CA LEU A 90 2.08 -10.87 1.23
C LEU A 90 1.32 -11.39 0.02
N ALA A 91 0.92 -10.49 -0.90
CA ALA A 91 0.22 -10.86 -2.12
C ALA A 91 1.05 -11.78 -3.03
N ASN A 92 2.34 -11.48 -3.16
CA ASN A 92 3.26 -12.26 -3.99
C ASN A 92 3.76 -13.54 -3.30
N ARG A 93 3.63 -13.65 -1.97
CA ARG A 93 3.96 -14.87 -1.21
C ARG A 93 2.82 -15.88 -1.08
N GLN A 94 1.57 -15.48 -1.30
CA GLN A 94 0.46 -16.41 -1.25
C GLN A 94 0.59 -17.40 -2.40
N LYS A 95 0.87 -18.68 -2.08
CA LYS A 95 0.73 -19.77 -3.05
C LYS A 95 -0.69 -19.71 -3.60
N ILE A 96 -0.81 -19.70 -4.93
CA ILE A 96 -2.09 -19.87 -5.61
C ILE A 96 -2.63 -21.22 -5.12
N VAL A 97 -3.67 -21.21 -4.28
CA VAL A 97 -4.38 -22.44 -3.95
C VAL A 97 -5.21 -22.75 -5.20
N PRO A 98 -4.95 -23.87 -5.90
CA PRO A 98 -5.75 -24.21 -7.07
C PRO A 98 -7.22 -24.33 -6.66
N PRO A 99 -8.16 -23.99 -7.56
CA PRO A 99 -9.58 -24.13 -7.27
C PRO A 99 -9.88 -25.58 -6.85
N VAL A 100 -10.64 -25.74 -5.76
CA VAL A 100 -11.09 -27.03 -5.25
C VAL A 100 -11.94 -27.68 -6.33
N GLY A 101 -11.34 -28.59 -7.10
CA GLY A 101 -11.94 -29.21 -8.28
C GLY A 101 -10.93 -29.87 -9.23
N GLU A 102 -9.66 -29.47 -9.20
CA GLU A 102 -8.56 -30.12 -9.93
C GLU A 102 -7.76 -31.05 -9.01
N THR A 103 -8.42 -32.05 -8.45
CA THR A 103 -7.76 -33.27 -7.99
C THR A 103 -8.27 -34.40 -8.86
N ALA A 104 -7.60 -34.59 -9.99
CA ALA A 104 -7.73 -35.80 -10.81
C ALA A 104 -6.99 -36.97 -10.14
#